data_AF-A0A354RC86-F1
#
_entry.id   AF-A0A354RC86-F1
#
_cell.length_a   1.000
_cell.length_b   1.000
_cell.length_c   1.000
_cell.angle_alpha   90.00
_cell.angle_beta   90.00
_cell.angle_gamma   90.00
#
_symmetry.space_group_name_H-M   'P 1'
#
loop_
_entity.id
_entity.type
_entity.pdbx_description
1 polymer ?
#
loop_
_entity_poly.entity_id
_entity_poly.type
_entity_poly.pdbx_seq_one_letter_code
_entity_poly.pdbx_strand_id
1 'polypeptide(L)'
;MNNSPVTLSHWHTEPTLIGGILFVAWLYAVIIGPCRTSICPTLCLPAKRIVFFALGILTFYLAVGSPLDPLGENFLFSAHMIQHNVLMYVSPLLVLLGLPPELIDRFLEKRPALEWIIKFLVHPIIAGLLFTVVFSFWHIGAFYEAALRDKAIHMAEHLSMFFVSFLMWVPICSESKRIPQMRFGPQML
;
A
#
# COMPACT_ATOMS: atom_id res chain seq x y z
N MET A 1 34.48 -10.54 17.18
CA MET A 1 33.36 -10.44 16.22
C MET A 1 32.06 -10.32 17.03
N ASN A 2 31.55 -9.10 17.28
CA ASN A 2 30.12 -8.76 17.55
C ASN A 2 29.94 -7.37 18.17
N ASN A 3 30.47 -6.32 17.53
CA ASN A 3 30.07 -4.94 17.81
C ASN A 3 29.44 -4.33 16.54
N SER A 4 28.54 -5.07 15.90
CA SER A 4 27.65 -4.47 14.92
C SER A 4 26.51 -3.79 15.69
N PRO A 5 26.31 -2.47 15.59
CA PRO A 5 25.26 -1.74 16.33
C PRO A 5 23.84 -2.14 15.91
N VAL A 6 23.70 -3.05 14.95
CA VAL A 6 22.44 -3.57 14.45
C VAL A 6 22.28 -5.02 14.91
N THR A 7 21.43 -5.22 15.90
CA THR A 7 20.94 -6.54 16.28
C THR A 7 19.73 -6.88 15.44
N LEU A 8 19.77 -8.00 14.69
CA LEU A 8 18.64 -8.53 13.91
C LEU A 8 17.39 -8.85 14.78
N SER A 9 17.51 -8.73 16.10
CA SER A 9 16.47 -8.92 17.09
C SER A 9 15.75 -7.63 17.51
N HIS A 10 16.19 -6.45 17.06
CA HIS A 10 15.52 -5.18 17.41
C HIS A 10 14.40 -4.87 16.40
N TRP A 11 13.19 -5.29 16.74
CA TRP A 11 11.98 -4.98 15.98
C TRP A 11 11.35 -3.70 16.52
N HIS A 12 11.17 -2.69 15.67
CA HIS A 12 10.51 -1.45 16.06
C HIS A 12 9.00 -1.65 16.06
N THR A 13 8.46 -1.89 17.24
CA THR A 13 7.01 -1.99 17.48
C THR A 13 6.43 -0.62 17.78
N GLU A 14 6.51 0.29 16.82
CA GLU A 14 5.85 1.59 16.92
C GLU A 14 4.34 1.39 17.16
N PRO A 15 3.78 1.89 18.28
CA PRO A 15 2.37 1.66 18.60
C PRO A 15 1.42 2.20 17.53
N THR A 16 1.82 3.28 16.85
CA THR A 16 1.08 3.89 15.74
C THR A 16 1.04 2.98 14.51
N LEU A 17 2.17 2.36 14.15
CA LEU A 17 2.27 1.43 13.03
C LEU A 17 1.42 0.19 13.29
N ILE A 18 1.62 -0.46 14.45
CA ILE A 18 0.86 -1.66 14.83
C ILE A 18 -0.63 -1.33 14.95
N GLY A 19 -0.97 -0.22 15.60
CA GLY A 19 -2.34 0.24 15.73
C GLY A 19 -3.00 0.47 14.37
N GLY A 20 -2.31 1.11 13.43
CA GLY A 20 -2.79 1.33 12.07
C GLY A 20 -3.00 0.02 11.30
N ILE A 21 -2.02 -0.89 11.35
CA ILE A 21 -2.09 -2.20 10.70
C ILE A 21 -3.24 -3.03 11.28
N LEU A 22 -3.34 -3.12 12.61
CA LEU A 22 -4.42 -3.85 13.28
C LEU A 22 -5.78 -3.23 12.96
N PHE A 23 -5.87 -1.90 12.89
CA PHE A 23 -7.10 -1.22 12.52
C PHE A 23 -7.51 -1.55 11.07
N VAL A 24 -6.59 -1.52 10.12
CA VAL A 24 -6.85 -1.89 8.72
C VAL A 24 -7.22 -3.36 8.59
N ALA A 25 -6.52 -4.25 9.29
CA ALA A 25 -6.83 -5.69 9.31
C ALA A 25 -8.19 -5.97 9.96
N TRP A 26 -8.52 -5.26 11.04
CA TRP A 26 -9.81 -5.34 11.71
C TRP A 26 -10.95 -4.85 10.80
N LEU A 27 -10.78 -3.69 10.15
CA LEU A 27 -11.75 -3.19 9.17
C LEU A 27 -11.97 -4.21 8.05
N TYR A 28 -10.89 -4.77 7.48
CA TYR A 28 -11.00 -5.80 6.46
C TYR A 28 -11.79 -7.00 6.99
N ALA A 29 -11.44 -7.54 8.16
CA ALA A 29 -12.10 -8.67 8.79
C ALA A 29 -13.60 -8.43 9.06
N VAL A 30 -13.96 -7.23 9.55
CA VAL A 30 -15.36 -6.83 9.80
C VAL A 30 -16.14 -6.75 8.48
N ILE A 31 -15.53 -6.19 7.44
CA ILE A 31 -16.17 -6.04 6.12
C ILE A 31 -16.40 -7.41 5.46
N ILE A 32 -15.41 -8.31 5.49
CA ILE A 32 -15.51 -9.63 4.86
C ILE A 32 -16.27 -10.67 5.70
N GLY A 33 -16.36 -10.46 7.01
CA GLY A 33 -17.03 -11.35 7.95
C GLY A 33 -18.48 -10.92 8.22
N PRO A 34 -18.77 -10.22 9.34
CA PRO A 34 -20.13 -9.88 9.74
C PRO A 34 -20.86 -8.92 8.79
N CYS A 35 -20.17 -7.92 8.22
CA CYS A 35 -20.82 -6.97 7.33
C CYS A 35 -21.01 -7.49 5.91
N ARG A 36 -20.35 -8.60 5.54
CA ARG A 36 -20.45 -9.19 4.20
C ARG A 36 -21.89 -9.51 3.83
N THR A 37 -22.65 -10.13 4.73
CA THR A 37 -24.05 -10.52 4.47
C THR A 37 -24.95 -9.32 4.25
N SER A 38 -24.64 -8.17 4.86
CA SER A 38 -25.40 -6.93 4.72
C SER A 38 -24.99 -6.11 3.49
N ILE A 39 -23.71 -6.13 3.11
CA ILE A 39 -23.17 -5.34 2.00
C ILE A 39 -23.32 -6.08 0.66
N CYS A 40 -22.91 -7.35 0.61
CA CYS A 40 -22.92 -8.21 -0.56
C CYS A 40 -23.25 -9.66 -0.17
N PRO A 41 -24.55 -10.03 -0.10
CA PRO A 41 -24.96 -11.40 0.24
C PRO A 41 -24.35 -12.46 -0.68
N THR A 42 -24.09 -12.10 -1.93
CA THR A 42 -23.54 -12.98 -2.97
C THR A 42 -22.01 -12.96 -3.05
N LEU A 43 -21.31 -12.28 -2.13
CA LEU A 43 -19.85 -12.21 -2.17
C LEU A 43 -19.25 -13.61 -1.98
N CYS A 44 -18.60 -14.13 -3.03
CA CYS A 44 -17.78 -15.31 -2.95
C CYS A 44 -16.35 -14.88 -2.59
N LEU A 45 -15.90 -15.24 -1.39
CA LEU A 45 -14.56 -14.87 -0.92
C LEU A 45 -13.64 -16.09 -0.98
N PRO A 46 -12.87 -16.27 -2.07
CA PRO A 46 -11.90 -17.35 -2.13
C PRO A 46 -10.78 -17.11 -1.10
N ALA A 47 -10.33 -18.18 -0.43
CA ALA A 47 -9.28 -18.11 0.59
C ALA A 47 -7.99 -17.43 0.08
N LYS A 48 -7.71 -17.53 -1.24
CA LYS A 48 -6.59 -16.86 -1.90
C LYS A 48 -6.59 -15.34 -1.68
N ARG A 49 -7.74 -14.67 -1.70
CA ARG A 49 -7.82 -13.20 -1.46
C ARG A 49 -7.46 -12.83 -0.03
N ILE A 50 -7.90 -13.63 0.94
CA ILE A 50 -7.53 -13.45 2.35
C ILE A 50 -6.02 -13.61 2.52
N VAL A 51 -5.44 -14.63 1.87
CA VAL A 51 -3.99 -14.85 1.89
C VAL A 51 -3.24 -13.67 1.24
N PHE A 52 -3.67 -13.18 0.08
CA PHE A 52 -3.04 -12.01 -0.55
C PHE A 52 -3.13 -10.76 0.32
N PHE A 53 -4.28 -10.48 0.92
CA PHE A 53 -4.42 -9.36 1.84
C PHE A 53 -3.51 -9.50 3.05
N ALA A 54 -3.48 -10.68 3.68
CA ALA A 54 -2.61 -10.96 4.81
C ALA A 54 -1.12 -10.82 4.45
N LEU A 55 -0.70 -11.29 3.28
CA LEU A 55 0.66 -11.11 2.77
C LEU A 55 0.97 -9.65 2.46
N GLY A 56 0.01 -8.88 1.95
CA GLY A 56 0.16 -7.44 1.71
C GLY A 56 0.40 -6.65 2.99
N ILE A 57 -0.36 -6.96 4.04
CA ILE A 57 -0.17 -6.40 5.38
C ILE A 57 1.15 -6.86 6.00
N LEU A 58 1.49 -8.15 5.86
CA LEU A 58 2.75 -8.69 6.39
C LEU A 58 3.95 -8.02 5.72
N THR A 59 3.94 -7.87 4.39
CA THR A 59 5.02 -7.20 3.66
C THR A 59 5.12 -5.72 3.98
N PHE A 60 4.00 -5.04 4.23
CA PHE A 60 3.99 -3.67 4.76
C PHE A 60 4.69 -3.60 6.12
N TYR A 61 4.30 -4.49 7.04
CA TYR A 61 4.92 -4.57 8.37
C TYR A 61 6.40 -4.91 8.31
N LEU A 62 6.80 -5.84 7.45
CA LEU A 62 8.21 -6.20 7.28
C LEU A 62 9.03 -5.06 6.68
N ALA A 63 8.43 -4.22 5.83
CA ALA A 63 9.15 -3.08 5.29
C ALA A 63 9.41 -2.01 6.37
N VAL A 64 8.42 -1.68 7.20
CA VAL A 64 8.48 -0.54 8.14
C VAL A 64 8.85 -0.93 9.58
N GLY A 65 8.42 -2.10 10.04
CA GLY A 65 8.58 -2.54 11.45
C GLY A 65 9.74 -3.51 11.68
N SER A 66 10.42 -3.94 10.62
CA SER A 66 11.56 -4.86 10.74
C SER A 66 12.88 -4.09 10.99
N PRO A 67 13.96 -4.75 11.41
CA PRO A 67 15.27 -4.12 11.55
C PRO A 67 15.84 -3.55 10.24
N LEU A 68 15.15 -3.72 9.09
CA LEU A 68 15.43 -2.98 7.86
C LEU A 68 15.26 -1.47 8.02
N ASP A 69 14.32 -1.02 8.85
CA ASP A 69 14.03 0.40 9.06
C ASP A 69 15.22 1.14 9.71
N PRO A 70 15.74 0.72 10.87
CA PRO A 70 16.94 1.35 11.44
C PRO A 70 18.21 1.13 10.59
N LEU A 71 18.29 0.01 9.85
CA LEU A 71 19.37 -0.23 8.88
C LEU A 71 19.31 0.78 7.72
N GLY A 72 18.12 1.07 7.21
CA GLY A 72 17.88 2.02 6.13
C GLY A 72 18.10 3.45 6.58
N GLU A 73 17.55 3.83 7.74
CA GLU A 73 17.63 5.20 8.27
C GLU A 73 19.06 5.60 8.65
N ASN A 74 19.84 4.69 9.24
CA ASN A 74 21.08 5.09 9.93
C ASN A 74 22.38 4.59 9.27
N PHE A 75 22.33 3.59 8.38
CA PHE A 75 23.55 2.88 7.96
C PHE A 75 23.65 2.63 6.46
N LEU A 76 22.57 2.19 5.81
CA LEU A 76 22.61 1.67 4.45
C LEU A 76 21.49 2.26 3.60
N PHE A 77 21.86 3.19 2.72
CA PHE A 77 20.97 3.74 1.69
C PHE A 77 20.31 2.63 0.85
N SER A 78 21.03 1.55 0.56
CA SER A 78 20.48 0.40 -0.18
C SER A 78 19.35 -0.31 0.57
N ALA A 79 19.43 -0.42 1.90
CA ALA A 79 18.37 -1.01 2.71
C ALA A 79 17.12 -0.13 2.71
N HIS A 80 17.31 1.19 2.83
CA HIS A 80 16.23 2.18 2.72
C HIS A 80 15.52 2.10 1.36
N MET A 81 16.28 2.02 0.26
CA MET A 81 15.67 1.87 -1.07
C MET A 81 14.94 0.53 -1.25
N ILE A 82 15.43 -0.57 -0.65
CA ILE A 82 14.71 -1.85 -0.66
C ILE A 82 13.38 -1.72 0.08
N GLN A 83 13.35 -1.05 1.23
CA GLN A 83 12.13 -0.77 1.98
C GLN A 83 11.10 -0.01 1.14
N HIS A 84 11.51 1.07 0.47
CA HIS A 84 10.65 1.79 -0.47
C HIS A 84 10.15 0.89 -1.61
N ASN A 85 11.00 0.07 -2.21
CA ASN A 85 10.59 -0.84 -3.28
C ASN A 85 9.56 -1.87 -2.82
N VAL A 86 9.71 -2.43 -1.61
CA VAL A 86 8.72 -3.37 -1.04
C VAL A 86 7.39 -2.66 -0.79
N LEU A 87 7.42 -1.45 -0.22
CA LEU A 87 6.23 -0.63 0.03
C LEU A 87 5.55 -0.15 -1.25
N MET A 88 6.29 0.11 -2.32
CA MET A 88 5.71 0.59 -3.58
C MET A 88 5.25 -0.57 -4.46
N TYR A 89 5.99 -1.67 -4.58
CA TYR A 89 5.67 -2.67 -5.60
C TYR A 89 5.00 -3.92 -5.03
N VAL A 90 5.44 -4.40 -3.88
CA VAL A 90 5.00 -5.71 -3.34
C VAL A 90 3.74 -5.56 -2.51
N SER A 91 3.79 -4.70 -1.48
CA SER A 91 2.69 -4.56 -0.53
C SER A 91 1.38 -4.08 -1.17
N PRO A 92 1.33 -2.98 -1.95
CA PRO A 92 0.07 -2.46 -2.49
C PRO A 92 -0.54 -3.40 -3.53
N LEU A 93 0.28 -4.11 -4.32
CA LEU A 93 -0.21 -5.13 -5.25
C LEU A 93 -0.90 -6.28 -4.51
N LEU A 94 -0.29 -6.80 -3.45
CA LEU A 94 -0.88 -7.86 -2.63
C LEU A 94 -2.17 -7.40 -1.93
N VAL A 95 -2.18 -6.17 -1.40
CA VAL A 95 -3.38 -5.57 -0.81
C VAL A 95 -4.49 -5.45 -1.85
N LEU A 96 -4.18 -4.97 -3.06
CA LEU A 96 -5.14 -4.84 -4.15
C LEU A 96 -5.74 -6.19 -4.56
N LEU A 97 -4.91 -7.22 -4.74
CA LEU A 97 -5.37 -8.58 -5.06
C LEU A 97 -6.22 -9.20 -3.94
N GLY A 98 -5.97 -8.79 -2.71
CA GLY A 98 -6.74 -9.21 -1.54
C GLY A 98 -8.11 -8.54 -1.39
N LEU A 99 -8.34 -7.42 -2.08
CA LEU A 99 -9.63 -6.71 -2.04
C LEU A 99 -10.64 -7.36 -3.00
N PRO A 100 -11.84 -7.75 -2.51
CA PRO A 100 -12.87 -8.29 -3.40
C PRO A 100 -13.45 -7.19 -4.30
N PRO A 101 -13.54 -7.41 -5.63
CA PRO A 101 -13.99 -6.37 -6.57
C PRO A 101 -15.44 -5.93 -6.32
N GLU A 102 -16.31 -6.83 -5.86
CA GLU A 102 -17.70 -6.50 -5.57
C GLU A 102 -17.85 -5.53 -4.40
N LEU A 103 -16.91 -5.56 -3.44
CA LEU A 103 -16.89 -4.62 -2.33
C LEU A 103 -16.55 -3.22 -2.84
N ILE A 104 -15.56 -3.10 -3.72
CA ILE A 104 -15.18 -1.85 -4.37
C ILE A 104 -16.37 -1.32 -5.17
N ASP A 105 -17.00 -2.16 -5.99
CA ASP A 105 -18.14 -1.78 -6.82
C ASP A 105 -19.31 -1.24 -5.99
N ARG A 106 -19.68 -1.91 -4.88
CA ARG A 106 -20.75 -1.42 -3.99
C ARG A 106 -20.38 -0.15 -3.24
N PHE A 107 -19.12 -0.02 -2.83
CA PHE A 107 -18.66 1.16 -2.11
C PHE A 107 -18.71 2.42 -2.99
N LEU A 108 -18.34 2.27 -4.27
CA LEU A 108 -18.38 3.33 -5.27
C LEU A 108 -19.80 3.62 -5.77
N GLU A 109 -20.64 2.59 -5.92
CA GLU A 109 -22.05 2.72 -6.33
C GLU A 109 -22.83 3.72 -5.46
N LYS A 110 -22.57 3.72 -4.15
CA LYS A 110 -23.23 4.63 -3.20
C LYS A 110 -22.64 6.04 -3.17
N ARG A 111 -21.54 6.31 -3.89
CA ARG A 111 -20.76 7.55 -3.81
C ARG A 111 -20.29 8.01 -5.20
N PRO A 112 -21.18 8.55 -6.05
CA PRO A 112 -20.85 8.90 -7.43
C PRO A 112 -19.76 9.97 -7.55
N ALA A 113 -19.72 10.95 -6.64
CA ALA A 113 -18.66 11.97 -6.63
C ALA A 113 -17.28 11.36 -6.34
N LEU A 114 -17.22 10.40 -5.41
CA LEU A 114 -15.98 9.69 -5.08
C LEU A 114 -15.56 8.74 -6.22
N GLU A 115 -16.52 8.07 -6.86
CA GLU A 115 -16.27 7.24 -8.04
C GLU A 115 -15.61 8.06 -9.16
N TRP A 116 -16.09 9.28 -9.41
CA TRP A 116 -15.51 10.17 -10.42
C TRP A 116 -14.06 10.56 -10.09
N ILE A 117 -13.79 10.94 -8.84
CA ILE A 117 -12.43 11.27 -8.38
C ILE A 117 -11.50 10.07 -8.52
N ILE A 118 -11.93 8.88 -8.07
CA ILE A 118 -11.11 7.67 -8.14
C ILE A 118 -10.84 7.30 -9.60
N LYS A 119 -11.84 7.35 -10.48
CA LYS A 119 -11.66 7.10 -11.92
C LYS A 119 -10.63 8.03 -12.56
N PHE A 120 -10.61 9.31 -12.14
CA PHE A 120 -9.60 10.26 -12.59
C PHE A 120 -8.20 9.89 -12.06
N LEU A 121 -8.08 9.59 -10.76
CA LEU A 121 -6.79 9.27 -10.12
C LEU A 121 -6.18 7.96 -10.61
N VAL A 122 -7.01 6.96 -10.93
CA VAL A 122 -6.56 5.65 -11.43
C VAL A 122 -6.45 5.62 -12.95
N HIS A 123 -6.64 6.75 -13.64
CA HIS A 123 -6.35 6.84 -15.06
C HIS A 123 -4.84 6.58 -15.27
N PRO A 124 -4.42 5.68 -16.18
CA PRO A 124 -3.05 5.18 -16.26
C PRO A 124 -1.97 6.26 -16.30
N ILE A 125 -2.19 7.29 -17.13
CA ILE A 125 -1.28 8.44 -17.24
C ILE A 125 -1.27 9.26 -15.94
N ILE A 126 -2.44 9.50 -15.33
CA ILE A 126 -2.54 10.29 -14.10
C ILE A 126 -1.89 9.55 -12.93
N ALA A 127 -2.18 8.26 -12.78
CA ALA A 127 -1.61 7.42 -11.74
C ALA A 127 -0.08 7.30 -11.87
N GLY A 128 0.42 7.08 -13.10
CA GLY A 128 1.86 7.05 -13.37
C GLY A 128 2.55 8.40 -13.13
N LEU A 129 1.92 9.52 -13.51
CA LEU A 129 2.42 10.86 -13.23
C LEU A 129 2.43 11.16 -11.73
N LEU A 130 1.35 10.82 -11.00
CA LEU A 130 1.28 11.01 -9.55
C LEU A 130 2.37 10.20 -8.83
N PHE A 131 2.55 8.93 -9.22
CA PHE A 131 3.64 8.09 -8.72
C PHE A 131 5.00 8.76 -8.96
N THR A 132 5.25 9.20 -10.19
CA THR A 132 6.52 9.82 -10.58
C THR A 132 6.78 11.12 -9.81
N VAL A 133 5.77 11.98 -9.67
CA VAL A 133 5.86 13.26 -8.96
C VAL A 133 6.14 13.04 -7.48
N VAL A 134 5.37 12.17 -6.81
CA VAL A 134 5.56 11.91 -5.37
C VAL A 134 6.89 11.21 -5.13
N PHE A 135 7.26 10.22 -5.95
CA PHE A 135 8.57 9.58 -5.87
C PHE A 135 9.70 10.60 -6.03
N SER A 136 9.66 11.43 -7.08
CA SER A 136 10.68 12.44 -7.33
C SER A 136 10.76 13.48 -6.20
N PHE A 137 9.62 13.91 -5.68
CA PHE A 137 9.53 14.89 -4.61
C PHE A 137 10.32 14.45 -3.36
N TRP A 138 10.14 13.21 -2.94
CA TRP A 138 10.82 12.67 -1.77
C TRP A 138 12.32 12.40 -1.99
N HIS A 139 12.74 12.21 -3.24
CA HIS A 139 14.15 12.05 -3.58
C HIS A 139 14.89 13.37 -3.77
N ILE A 140 14.21 14.52 -3.67
CA ILE A 140 14.88 15.82 -3.59
C ILE A 140 15.59 15.90 -2.24
N GLY A 141 16.89 16.20 -2.25
CA GLY A 141 17.74 16.16 -1.06
C GLY A 141 17.19 16.89 0.17
N ALA A 142 16.48 18.01 0.00
CA ALA A 142 15.88 18.74 1.12
C ALA A 142 14.74 17.96 1.81
N PHE A 143 13.88 17.28 1.06
CA PHE A 143 12.78 16.49 1.61
C PHE A 143 13.25 15.14 2.13
N TYR A 144 14.22 14.54 1.45
CA TYR A 144 14.92 13.34 1.90
C TYR A 144 15.56 13.56 3.29
N GLU A 145 16.34 14.63 3.44
CA GLU A 145 16.95 14.99 4.73
C GLU A 145 15.91 15.33 5.80
N ALA A 146 14.78 15.93 5.42
CA ALA A 146 13.69 16.20 6.34
C ALA A 146 13.04 14.91 6.85
N ALA A 147 12.84 13.93 5.97
CA ALA A 147 12.32 12.61 6.34
C ALA A 147 13.28 11.88 7.29
N LEU A 148 14.59 11.88 7.03
CA LEU A 148 15.57 11.25 7.93
C LEU A 148 15.64 11.89 9.33
N ARG A 149 15.27 13.16 9.46
CA ARG A 149 15.34 13.90 10.74
C ARG A 149 14.06 13.85 11.55
N ASP A 150 12.91 13.75 10.88
CA ASP A 150 11.60 13.74 11.50
C ASP A 150 10.80 12.50 11.12
N LYS A 151 10.54 11.66 12.12
CA LYS A 151 9.80 10.42 11.98
C LYS A 151 8.39 10.57 11.41
N ALA A 152 7.70 11.68 11.73
CA ALA A 152 6.37 11.94 11.18
C ALA A 152 6.45 12.24 9.67
N ILE A 153 7.49 12.95 9.25
CA ILE A 153 7.76 13.20 7.82
C ILE A 153 8.15 11.90 7.12
N HIS A 154 9.00 11.07 7.73
CA HIS A 154 9.35 9.75 7.19
C HIS A 154 8.13 8.83 7.04
N MET A 155 7.23 8.83 8.02
CA MET A 155 5.98 8.07 7.92
C MET A 155 5.06 8.63 6.82
N ALA A 156 5.00 9.95 6.65
CA ALA A 156 4.23 10.59 5.58
C ALA A 156 4.81 10.25 4.20
N GLU A 157 6.14 10.18 4.07
CA GLU A 157 6.83 9.70 2.88
C GLU A 157 6.39 8.29 2.52
N HIS A 158 6.58 7.33 3.43
CA HIS A 158 6.18 5.93 3.22
C HIS A 158 4.72 5.79 2.83
N LEU A 159 3.83 6.47 3.55
CA LEU A 159 2.41 6.36 3.35
C LEU A 159 1.97 6.98 2.02
N SER A 160 2.53 8.14 1.66
CA SER A 160 2.23 8.79 0.38
C SER A 160 2.70 7.95 -0.81
N MET A 161 3.91 7.37 -0.75
CA MET A 161 4.44 6.46 -1.76
C MET A 161 3.59 5.19 -1.90
N PHE A 162 3.18 4.59 -0.77
CA PHE A 162 2.30 3.43 -0.76
C PHE A 162 0.97 3.73 -1.48
N PHE A 163 0.33 4.86 -1.17
CA PHE A 163 -0.97 5.21 -1.76
C PHE A 163 -0.89 5.52 -3.25
N VAL A 164 0.10 6.31 -3.71
CA VAL A 164 0.25 6.58 -5.15
C VAL A 164 0.61 5.31 -5.93
N SER A 165 1.38 4.40 -5.33
CA SER A 165 1.67 3.12 -5.96
C SER A 165 0.44 2.21 -6.00
N PHE A 166 -0.37 2.19 -4.95
CA PHE A 166 -1.66 1.52 -4.97
C PHE A 166 -2.54 2.02 -6.12
N LEU A 167 -2.64 3.34 -6.32
CA LEU A 167 -3.36 3.93 -7.45
C LEU A 167 -2.80 3.51 -8.81
N MET A 168 -1.47 3.40 -8.93
CA MET A 168 -0.78 2.95 -10.14
C MET A 168 -1.08 1.47 -10.48
N TRP A 169 -1.24 0.61 -9.47
CA TRP A 169 -1.55 -0.81 -9.69
C TRP A 169 -3.02 -1.07 -10.07
N VAL A 170 -3.94 -0.20 -9.66
CA VAL A 170 -5.38 -0.34 -9.98
C VAL A 170 -5.67 -0.50 -11.48
N PRO A 171 -5.21 0.38 -12.40
CA PRO A 171 -5.50 0.21 -13.83
C PRO A 171 -4.89 -1.06 -14.45
N ILE A 172 -3.93 -1.71 -13.78
CA ILE A 172 -3.27 -2.93 -14.27
C ILE A 172 -3.99 -4.18 -13.75
N CYS A 173 -4.33 -4.23 -12.47
CA CYS A 173 -4.78 -5.46 -11.80
C CYS A 173 -6.23 -5.40 -11.28
N SER A 174 -6.97 -4.31 -11.48
CA SER A 174 -8.33 -4.18 -10.96
C SER A 174 -9.33 -5.08 -11.68
N GLU A 175 -10.03 -5.90 -10.90
CA GLU A 175 -11.12 -6.76 -11.36
C GLU A 175 -12.51 -6.13 -11.15
N SER A 176 -12.58 -4.89 -10.65
CA SER A 176 -13.83 -4.16 -10.40
C SER A 176 -14.52 -3.78 -11.71
N LYS A 177 -15.86 -3.87 -11.76
CA LYS A 177 -16.63 -3.48 -12.94
C LYS A 177 -16.70 -1.96 -13.10
N ARG A 178 -16.65 -1.21 -11.99
CA ARG A 178 -16.72 0.26 -12.00
C ARG A 178 -15.37 0.91 -12.29
N ILE A 179 -14.27 0.31 -11.85
CA ILE A 179 -12.90 0.74 -12.17
C ILE A 179 -12.14 -0.42 -12.84
N PRO A 180 -12.47 -0.75 -14.10
CA PRO A 180 -11.90 -1.91 -14.77
C PRO A 180 -10.42 -1.73 -15.06
N GLN A 181 -9.68 -2.84 -15.08
CA GLN A 181 -8.35 -2.89 -15.68
C GLN A 181 -8.37 -2.36 -17.12
N MET A 182 -7.24 -1.79 -17.54
CA MET A 182 -7.00 -1.43 -18.93
C MET A 182 -7.19 -2.62 -19.86
N ARG A 183 -7.65 -2.35 -21.09
CA ARG A 183 -7.65 -3.37 -22.15
C ARG A 183 -6.19 -3.74 -22.48
N PHE A 184 -5.98 -4.96 -22.96
CA PHE A 184 -4.65 -5.51 -23.27
C PHE A 184 -3.77 -4.61 -24.16
N GLY A 185 -4.34 -3.90 -25.14
CA GLY A 185 -3.57 -3.03 -26.05
C GLY A 185 -2.82 -1.90 -25.30
N PRO A 186 -3.52 -1.04 -24.54
CA PRO A 186 -2.89 -0.03 -23.69
C PRO A 186 -1.96 -0.55 -22.59
N GLN A 187 -2.06 -1.83 -22.18
CA GLN A 187 -1.14 -2.41 -21.18
C GLN A 187 0.27 -2.68 -21.73
N MET A 188 0.44 -2.72 -23.05
CA MET A 188 1.71 -3.03 -23.71
C MET A 188 2.54 -1.78 -24.09
N LEU A 189 1.96 -0.57 -23.95
CA LEU A 189 2.60 0.72 -24.23
C LEU A 189 3.14 1.35 -22.95
#